data_AF-A0A519VX21-F1
#
_entry.id   AF-A0A519VX21-F1
#
_cell.length_a   1.000
_cell.length_b   1.000
_cell.length_c   1.000
_cell.angle_alpha   90.00
_cell.angle_beta   90.00
_cell.angle_gamma   90.00
#
_symmetry.space_group_name_H-M   'P 1'
#
loop_
_entity.id
_entity.type
_entity.pdbx_description
1 polymer ?
#
loop_
_entity_poly.entity_id
_entity_poly.type
_entity_poly.pdbx_seq_one_letter_code
_entity_poly.pdbx_strand_id
1 'polypeptide(L)'
;FKYKASKTEVTSGLRIENTDQGYQMLFPAGETRPSGNQTYTDFLPSVNLKYELTAHQHLRASYFRSLNRPGFYELVPGGAVQEDYKEKGNPDLKRALADNYDLRYEFFPKGSDQLMAGVFYKRIKNPIEYIFQADAVRGQDTYYTPGNFGNAVNYGLELDYIKFINSFGIKANYTYTHSEITTPKDARVIDAAGNPQKISVDQTRPLFGQSAHIGNVSLLYKNGAQGLDIQIAGSYTGPRINTVSQFVDNDLWQKGFVQMDASAEKRVRKNFSVFAKVGNLLNTPSKLFIKGSNPSNATIEGQSATNNETLIRSDYYKQSYLLGLRYKM
;
A
#
# COMPACT_ATOMS: atom_id res chain seq x y z
N PHE A 1 -5.10 17.38 -25.21
CA PHE A 1 -4.70 18.73 -25.62
C PHE A 1 -3.43 19.13 -24.88
N LYS A 2 -2.43 19.69 -25.58
CA LYS A 2 -1.19 20.16 -24.97
C LYS A 2 -0.96 21.61 -25.41
N TYR A 3 -0.79 22.50 -24.46
CA TYR A 3 -0.49 23.91 -24.67
C TYR A 3 0.83 24.25 -23.97
N LYS A 4 1.72 24.96 -24.66
CA LYS A 4 3.00 25.38 -24.09
C LYS A 4 3.24 26.84 -24.45
N ALA A 5 3.49 27.66 -23.44
CA ALA A 5 3.80 29.08 -23.59
C ALA A 5 4.93 29.47 -22.62
N SER A 6 6.09 29.83 -23.18
CA SER A 6 7.30 30.23 -22.43
C SER A 6 7.61 29.31 -21.24
N LYS A 7 7.22 29.72 -20.02
CA LYS A 7 7.45 28.99 -18.76
C LYS A 7 6.32 28.03 -18.35
N THR A 8 5.22 27.99 -19.08
CA THR A 8 4.02 27.24 -18.71
C THR A 8 3.74 26.14 -19.73
N GLU A 9 3.51 24.93 -19.24
CA GLU A 9 3.04 23.80 -20.04
C GLU A 9 1.78 23.21 -19.39
N VAL A 10 0.70 23.13 -20.14
CA VAL A 10 -0.58 22.54 -19.72
C VAL A 10 -0.88 21.35 -20.62
N THR A 11 -1.13 20.19 -20.02
CA THR A 11 -1.58 18.98 -20.72
C THR A 11 -2.90 18.55 -20.12
N SER A 12 -3.97 18.54 -20.93
CA SER A 12 -5.29 18.04 -20.53
C SER A 12 -5.73 16.86 -21.40
N GLY A 13 -6.55 15.99 -20.84
CA GLY A 13 -7.08 14.81 -21.51
C GLY A 13 -8.43 14.39 -20.93
N LEU A 14 -9.17 13.63 -21.72
CA LEU A 14 -10.36 12.91 -21.28
C LEU A 14 -10.25 11.48 -21.78
N ARG A 15 -10.30 10.52 -20.87
CA ARG A 15 -10.42 9.10 -21.18
C ARG A 15 -11.86 8.66 -20.88
N ILE A 16 -12.50 7.99 -21.84
CA ILE A 16 -13.82 7.39 -21.66
C ILE A 16 -13.63 5.88 -21.74
N GLU A 17 -14.09 5.15 -20.73
CA GLU A 17 -14.01 3.68 -20.70
C GLU A 17 -15.39 3.09 -20.49
N ASN A 18 -15.84 2.23 -21.40
CA ASN A 18 -16.97 1.35 -21.18
C ASN A 18 -16.44 0.00 -20.66
N THR A 19 -17.06 -0.50 -19.60
CA THR A 19 -16.75 -1.81 -19.01
C THR A 19 -18.00 -2.65 -19.10
N ASP A 20 -17.84 -3.87 -19.60
CA ASP A 20 -18.84 -4.94 -19.56
C ASP A 20 -18.13 -6.18 -19.01
N GLN A 21 -18.40 -6.51 -17.74
CA GLN A 21 -17.72 -7.58 -17.03
C GLN A 21 -18.70 -8.39 -16.19
N GLY A 22 -18.52 -9.70 -16.17
CA GLY A 22 -19.37 -10.60 -15.44
C GLY A 22 -18.72 -11.93 -15.17
N TYR A 23 -19.49 -12.84 -14.61
CA TYR A 23 -19.08 -14.21 -14.33
C TYR A 23 -20.24 -15.18 -14.53
N GLN A 24 -19.89 -16.42 -14.82
CA GLN A 24 -20.79 -17.57 -14.85
C GLN A 24 -20.08 -18.76 -14.23
N MET A 25 -20.64 -19.30 -13.15
CA MET A 25 -20.10 -20.45 -12.43
C MET A 25 -20.57 -21.74 -13.10
N LEU A 26 -19.62 -22.61 -13.46
CA LEU A 26 -19.93 -23.94 -13.99
C LEU A 26 -20.47 -24.89 -12.92
N PHE A 27 -20.01 -24.73 -11.68
CA PHE A 27 -20.41 -25.56 -10.53
C PHE A 27 -20.78 -24.66 -9.33
N PRO A 28 -22.05 -24.22 -9.23
CA PRO A 28 -22.47 -23.26 -8.21
C PRO A 28 -22.41 -23.74 -6.76
N ALA A 29 -22.38 -25.06 -6.52
CA ALA A 29 -22.28 -25.66 -5.17
C ALA A 29 -23.20 -25.04 -4.09
N GLY A 30 -24.45 -24.71 -4.45
CA GLY A 30 -25.45 -24.12 -3.55
C GLY A 30 -25.38 -22.59 -3.42
N GLU A 31 -24.61 -21.90 -4.28
CA GLU A 31 -24.59 -20.45 -4.38
C GLU A 31 -25.86 -19.91 -5.06
N THR A 32 -26.41 -18.81 -4.54
CA THR A 32 -27.68 -18.23 -4.98
C THR A 32 -27.52 -17.32 -6.19
N ARG A 33 -26.30 -16.84 -6.46
CA ARG A 33 -25.95 -15.98 -7.60
C ARG A 33 -24.87 -16.61 -8.48
N PRO A 34 -25.18 -17.69 -9.22
CA PRO A 34 -24.21 -18.42 -10.05
C PRO A 34 -23.74 -17.63 -11.26
N SER A 35 -24.39 -16.52 -11.62
CA SER A 35 -23.97 -15.61 -12.67
C SER A 35 -24.25 -14.17 -12.27
N GLY A 36 -23.45 -13.24 -12.76
CA GLY A 36 -23.64 -11.81 -12.57
C GLY A 36 -22.99 -11.02 -13.70
N ASN A 37 -23.50 -9.83 -13.99
CA ASN A 37 -22.93 -8.91 -14.97
C ASN A 37 -22.96 -7.48 -14.46
N GLN A 38 -21.98 -6.68 -14.88
CA GLN A 38 -21.84 -5.27 -14.57
C GLN A 38 -21.39 -4.51 -15.82
N THR A 39 -22.25 -3.59 -16.27
CA THR A 39 -21.96 -2.72 -17.41
C THR A 39 -22.02 -1.26 -17.00
N TYR A 40 -20.99 -0.47 -17.30
CA TYR A 40 -20.93 0.95 -16.97
C TYR A 40 -19.92 1.71 -17.83
N THR A 41 -20.10 3.03 -17.91
CA THR A 41 -19.17 3.93 -18.60
C THR A 41 -18.60 4.97 -17.63
N ASP A 42 -17.29 5.17 -17.68
CA ASP A 42 -16.56 6.12 -16.85
C ASP A 42 -15.93 7.24 -17.69
N PHE A 43 -16.02 8.45 -17.15
CA PHE A 43 -15.36 9.64 -17.69
C PHE A 43 -14.22 10.03 -16.76
N LEU A 44 -13.01 10.03 -17.31
CA LEU A 44 -11.76 10.15 -16.57
C LEU A 44 -10.97 11.35 -17.11
N PRO A 45 -11.34 12.58 -16.72
CA PRO A 45 -10.60 13.77 -17.09
C PRO A 45 -9.25 13.82 -16.39
N SER A 46 -8.29 14.49 -17.02
CA SER A 46 -7.00 14.80 -16.44
C SER A 46 -6.51 16.17 -16.91
N VAL A 47 -5.84 16.89 -16.01
CA VAL A 47 -5.16 18.15 -16.28
C VAL A 47 -3.86 18.15 -15.51
N ASN A 48 -2.77 18.46 -16.22
CA ASN A 48 -1.43 18.60 -15.66
C ASN A 48 -0.88 19.97 -16.05
N LEU A 49 -0.43 20.72 -15.06
CA LEU A 49 0.24 22.00 -15.21
C LEU A 49 1.69 21.84 -14.78
N LYS A 50 2.63 22.30 -15.60
CA LYS A 50 4.03 22.51 -15.26
C LYS A 50 4.33 24.01 -15.43
N TYR A 51 4.88 24.63 -14.39
CA TYR A 51 5.35 25.99 -14.40
C TYR A 51 6.85 26.03 -14.08
N GLU A 52 7.65 26.60 -14.97
CA GLU A 52 9.10 26.72 -14.84
C GLU A 52 9.43 28.02 -14.12
N LEU A 53 9.76 27.94 -12.82
CA LEU A 53 10.23 29.09 -12.05
C LEU A 53 11.58 29.58 -12.60
N THR A 54 12.49 28.63 -12.81
CA THR A 54 13.80 28.80 -13.45
C THR A 54 14.10 27.61 -14.36
N ALA A 55 15.26 27.58 -15.02
CA ALA A 55 15.72 26.42 -15.80
C ALA A 55 15.90 25.14 -14.95
N HIS A 56 16.01 25.28 -13.63
CA HIS A 56 16.29 24.19 -12.68
C HIS A 56 15.19 23.99 -11.64
N GLN A 57 14.14 24.83 -11.65
CA GLN A 57 13.06 24.79 -10.66
C GLN A 57 11.71 24.74 -11.36
N HIS A 58 10.88 23.79 -10.96
CA HIS A 58 9.56 23.59 -11.53
C HIS A 58 8.51 23.44 -10.43
N LEU A 59 7.34 24.00 -10.68
CA LEU A 59 6.12 23.68 -9.97
C LEU A 59 5.24 22.83 -10.88
N ARG A 60 4.63 21.80 -10.31
CA ARG A 60 3.67 20.96 -11.00
C ARG A 60 2.40 20.88 -10.18
N ALA A 61 1.27 21.03 -10.84
CA ALA A 61 -0.03 20.75 -10.27
C ALA A 61 -0.77 19.76 -11.19
N SER A 62 -1.44 18.78 -10.62
CA SER A 62 -2.24 17.82 -11.37
C SER A 62 -3.58 17.58 -10.72
N TYR A 63 -4.58 17.39 -11.58
CA TYR A 63 -5.86 16.81 -11.22
C TYR A 63 -6.15 15.67 -12.20
N PHE A 64 -6.55 14.52 -11.70
CA PHE A 64 -7.07 13.45 -12.55
C PHE A 64 -8.02 12.53 -11.79
N ARG A 65 -8.99 12.00 -12.53
CA ARG A 65 -9.85 10.92 -12.03
C ARG A 65 -9.30 9.57 -12.44
N SER A 66 -9.13 8.67 -11.48
CA SER A 66 -8.72 7.28 -11.70
C SER A 66 -9.84 6.30 -11.35
N LEU A 67 -9.73 5.09 -11.90
CA LEU A 67 -10.70 4.01 -11.79
C LEU A 67 -9.98 2.74 -11.32
N ASN A 68 -10.54 2.07 -10.31
CA ASN A 68 -10.18 0.72 -9.92
C ASN A 68 -11.40 -0.20 -10.12
N ARG A 69 -11.30 -1.15 -11.05
CA ARG A 69 -12.37 -2.12 -11.32
C ARG A 69 -12.27 -3.28 -10.33
N PRO A 70 -13.39 -3.87 -9.91
CA PRO A 70 -13.35 -5.17 -9.25
C PRO A 70 -12.63 -6.17 -10.16
N GLY A 71 -11.68 -6.91 -9.62
CA GLY A 71 -11.06 -8.03 -10.31
C GLY A 71 -12.09 -9.11 -10.62
N PHE A 72 -11.87 -9.90 -11.67
CA PHE A 72 -12.83 -10.95 -12.07
C PHE A 72 -13.13 -11.92 -10.93
N TYR A 73 -12.11 -12.34 -10.17
CA TYR A 73 -12.27 -13.23 -9.01
C TYR A 73 -13.03 -12.56 -7.86
N GLU A 74 -12.87 -11.25 -7.69
CA GLU A 74 -13.55 -10.49 -6.63
C GLU A 74 -15.06 -10.44 -6.82
N LEU A 75 -15.57 -10.68 -8.02
CA LEU A 75 -17.01 -10.75 -8.30
C LEU A 75 -17.60 -12.14 -8.12
N VAL A 76 -16.79 -13.19 -8.12
CA VAL A 76 -17.28 -14.57 -8.12
C VAL A 76 -17.61 -14.99 -6.68
N PRO A 77 -18.89 -15.26 -6.35
CA PRO A 77 -19.30 -15.61 -4.98
C PRO A 77 -18.96 -17.05 -4.61
N GLY A 78 -18.13 -17.74 -5.38
CA GLY A 78 -17.64 -19.07 -5.04
C GLY A 78 -16.67 -19.00 -3.87
N GLY A 79 -16.96 -19.74 -2.79
CA GLY A 79 -16.03 -19.88 -1.68
C GLY A 79 -14.85 -20.77 -2.07
N ALA A 80 -13.63 -20.31 -1.79
CA ALA A 80 -12.41 -21.09 -1.93
C ALA A 80 -11.67 -21.16 -0.59
N VAL A 81 -11.17 -22.34 -0.25
CA VAL A 81 -10.28 -22.49 0.90
C VAL A 81 -8.86 -22.23 0.41
N GLN A 82 -8.25 -21.14 0.88
CA GLN A 82 -6.85 -20.81 0.63
C GLN A 82 -5.97 -21.27 1.80
N GLU A 83 -4.66 -21.08 1.69
CA GLU A 83 -3.70 -21.46 2.74
C GLU A 83 -3.99 -20.76 4.08
N ASP A 84 -4.32 -19.46 4.05
CA ASP A 84 -4.54 -18.67 5.26
C ASP A 84 -6.01 -18.57 5.66
N TYR A 85 -6.93 -18.35 4.71
CA TYR A 85 -8.33 -18.04 4.98
C TYR A 85 -9.28 -18.69 3.96
N LYS A 86 -10.55 -18.85 4.36
CA LYS A 86 -11.64 -19.07 3.40
C LYS A 86 -11.94 -17.73 2.72
N GLU A 87 -11.76 -17.67 1.41
CA GLU A 87 -12.05 -16.49 0.61
C GLU A 87 -13.37 -16.65 -0.13
N LYS A 88 -14.06 -15.54 -0.34
CA LYS A 88 -15.28 -15.49 -1.14
C LYS A 88 -15.32 -14.15 -1.86
N GLY A 89 -15.67 -14.14 -3.14
CA GLY A 89 -15.94 -12.89 -3.86
C GLY A 89 -17.30 -12.30 -3.51
N ASN A 90 -17.51 -11.08 -3.99
CA ASN A 90 -18.69 -10.28 -3.76
C ASN A 90 -19.24 -9.71 -5.10
N PRO A 91 -20.33 -10.30 -5.63
CA PRO A 91 -21.00 -9.83 -6.84
C PRO A 91 -21.52 -8.39 -6.78
N ASP A 92 -21.70 -7.83 -5.58
CA ASP A 92 -22.23 -6.48 -5.36
C ASP A 92 -21.15 -5.39 -5.40
N LEU A 93 -19.89 -5.76 -5.65
CA LEU A 93 -18.79 -4.82 -5.73
C LEU A 93 -19.04 -3.75 -6.78
N LYS A 94 -18.84 -2.51 -6.37
CA LYS A 94 -18.77 -1.35 -7.22
C LYS A 94 -17.32 -1.01 -7.46
N ARG A 95 -17.03 -0.53 -8.67
CA ARG A 95 -15.74 0.07 -8.99
C ARG A 95 -15.41 1.23 -8.06
N ALA A 96 -14.14 1.36 -7.71
CA ALA A 96 -13.64 2.51 -6.98
C ALA A 96 -13.31 3.64 -7.96
N LEU A 97 -13.67 4.87 -7.62
CA LEU A 97 -13.28 6.07 -8.35
C LEU A 97 -12.51 6.99 -7.42
N ALA A 98 -11.36 7.51 -7.85
CA ALA A 98 -10.61 8.46 -7.07
C ALA A 98 -10.39 9.76 -7.83
N ASP A 99 -10.74 10.88 -7.19
CA ASP A 99 -10.32 12.22 -7.63
C ASP A 99 -8.98 12.53 -6.94
N ASN A 100 -7.94 12.69 -7.74
CA ASN A 100 -6.56 12.88 -7.28
C ASN A 100 -6.12 14.31 -7.58
N TYR A 101 -5.52 14.96 -6.58
CA TYR A 101 -4.98 16.30 -6.64
C TYR A 101 -3.54 16.24 -6.12
N ASP A 102 -2.59 16.75 -6.90
CA ASP A 102 -1.19 16.78 -6.50
C ASP A 102 -0.60 18.17 -6.77
N LEU A 103 0.29 18.61 -5.88
CA LEU A 103 1.12 19.79 -6.04
C LEU A 103 2.55 19.41 -5.68
N ARG A 104 3.49 19.66 -6.57
CA ARG A 104 4.90 19.30 -6.41
C ARG A 104 5.83 20.43 -6.82
N TYR A 105 6.83 20.69 -5.99
CA TYR A 105 8.01 21.46 -6.31
C TYR A 105 9.17 20.53 -6.67
N GLU A 106 9.90 20.87 -7.72
CA GLU A 106 11.05 20.11 -8.22
C GLU A 106 12.24 21.06 -8.36
N PHE A 107 13.40 20.68 -7.83
CA PHE A 107 14.64 21.43 -7.93
C PHE A 107 15.79 20.50 -8.36
N PHE A 108 16.45 20.87 -9.45
CA PHE A 108 17.54 20.13 -10.08
C PHE A 108 18.80 21.00 -10.18
N PRO A 109 19.54 21.21 -9.08
CA PRO A 109 20.62 22.20 -9.02
C PRO A 109 21.78 21.90 -9.98
N LYS A 110 22.34 20.68 -9.95
CA LYS A 110 23.43 20.27 -10.84
C LYS A 110 23.62 18.75 -10.88
N GLY A 111 24.10 18.25 -12.01
CA GLY A 111 24.47 16.84 -12.17
C GLY A 111 23.28 15.91 -11.89
N SER A 112 23.42 15.06 -10.88
CA SER A 112 22.39 14.12 -10.44
C SER A 112 21.72 14.52 -9.11
N ASP A 113 21.95 15.75 -8.64
CA ASP A 113 21.31 16.27 -7.43
C ASP A 113 19.83 16.57 -7.72
N GLN A 114 18.95 16.21 -6.79
CA GLN A 114 17.52 16.55 -6.88
C GLN A 114 16.94 16.82 -5.50
N LEU A 115 15.99 17.73 -5.44
CA LEU A 115 15.09 17.92 -4.31
C LEU A 115 13.67 18.03 -4.87
N MET A 116 12.79 17.16 -4.42
CA MET A 116 11.37 17.22 -4.74
C MET A 116 10.57 17.26 -3.44
N ALA A 117 9.57 18.12 -3.40
CA ALA A 117 8.63 18.19 -2.30
C ALA A 117 7.22 18.25 -2.87
N GLY A 118 6.33 17.39 -2.41
CA GLY A 118 4.98 17.29 -2.91
C GLY A 118 3.96 17.18 -1.78
N VAL A 119 2.74 17.58 -2.09
CA VAL A 119 1.54 17.28 -1.31
C VAL A 119 0.50 16.66 -2.24
N PHE A 120 -0.30 15.76 -1.70
CA PHE A 120 -1.36 15.12 -2.46
C PHE A 120 -2.63 15.01 -1.62
N TYR A 121 -3.77 15.01 -2.30
CA TYR A 121 -5.09 14.75 -1.74
C TYR A 121 -5.88 13.87 -2.70
N LYS A 122 -6.52 12.84 -2.15
CA LYS A 122 -7.32 11.87 -2.88
C LYS A 122 -8.65 11.71 -2.17
N ARG A 123 -9.73 11.80 -2.92
CA ARG A 123 -11.08 11.42 -2.48
C ARG A 123 -11.47 10.16 -3.23
N ILE A 124 -11.63 9.06 -2.50
CA ILE A 124 -11.88 7.73 -3.04
C ILE A 124 -13.33 7.35 -2.75
N LYS A 125 -14.12 7.19 -3.81
CA LYS A 125 -15.49 6.69 -3.73
C LYS A 125 -15.47 5.17 -3.87
N ASN A 126 -16.15 4.49 -2.95
CA ASN A 126 -16.26 3.02 -2.93
C ASN A 126 -14.89 2.32 -3.07
N PRO A 127 -13.89 2.57 -2.19
CA PRO A 127 -12.69 1.74 -2.17
C PRO A 127 -13.11 0.26 -2.01
N ILE A 128 -12.37 -0.63 -2.66
CA ILE A 128 -12.52 -2.07 -2.50
C ILE A 128 -11.52 -2.47 -1.41
N GLU A 129 -12.02 -2.92 -0.27
CA GLU A 129 -11.19 -3.44 0.82
C GLU A 129 -11.61 -4.87 1.17
N TYR A 130 -10.64 -5.67 1.56
CA TYR A 130 -10.90 -7.02 2.03
C TYR A 130 -11.07 -7.02 3.54
N ILE A 131 -12.18 -7.60 3.99
CA ILE A 131 -12.51 -7.70 5.41
C ILE A 131 -13.01 -9.11 5.72
N PHE A 132 -12.91 -9.53 6.97
CA PHE A 132 -13.68 -10.70 7.42
C PHE A 132 -15.15 -10.34 7.56
N GLN A 133 -16.03 -11.17 7.01
CA GLN A 133 -17.48 -11.07 7.22
C GLN A 133 -18.10 -12.43 7.45
N ALA A 134 -19.14 -12.48 8.28
CA ALA A 134 -20.06 -13.61 8.31
C ALA A 134 -20.74 -13.81 6.95
N ASP A 135 -20.88 -15.06 6.52
CA ASP A 135 -21.57 -15.39 5.27
C ASP A 135 -23.07 -15.06 5.38
N ALA A 136 -23.58 -14.30 4.41
CA ALA A 136 -24.98 -13.86 4.41
C ALA A 136 -25.99 -15.02 4.26
N VAL A 137 -25.58 -16.16 3.68
CA VAL A 137 -26.41 -17.35 3.45
C VAL A 137 -26.20 -18.37 4.57
N ARG A 138 -24.96 -18.56 5.02
CA ARG A 138 -24.55 -19.52 6.06
C ARG A 138 -23.93 -18.77 7.23
N GLY A 139 -24.73 -18.02 7.98
CA GLY A 139 -24.30 -17.07 9.04
C GLY A 139 -23.40 -17.59 10.17
N GLN A 140 -22.97 -18.85 10.14
CA GLN A 140 -21.93 -19.42 10.99
C GLN A 140 -20.53 -19.41 10.34
N ASP A 141 -20.44 -19.37 9.01
CA ASP A 141 -19.17 -19.26 8.29
C ASP A 141 -18.69 -17.80 8.27
N THR A 142 -17.38 -17.60 8.33
CA THR A 142 -16.73 -16.29 8.12
C THR A 142 -15.79 -16.41 6.93
N TYR A 143 -15.88 -15.47 5.99
CA TYR A 143 -15.03 -15.39 4.80
C TYR A 143 -14.22 -14.09 4.79
N TYR A 144 -13.01 -14.17 4.25
CA TYR A 144 -12.27 -13.00 3.82
C TYR A 144 -12.80 -12.57 2.45
N THR A 145 -13.49 -11.44 2.40
CA THR A 145 -14.25 -11.01 1.22
C THR A 145 -13.97 -9.55 0.87
N PRO A 146 -13.88 -9.19 -0.41
CA PRO A 146 -13.83 -7.81 -0.84
C PRO A 146 -15.20 -7.13 -0.65
N GLY A 147 -15.19 -5.84 -0.35
CA GLY A 147 -16.40 -5.03 -0.26
C GLY A 147 -16.14 -3.54 -0.36
N ASN A 148 -17.22 -2.78 -0.59
CA ASN A 148 -17.21 -1.31 -0.51
C ASN A 148 -17.87 -0.85 0.78
N PHE A 149 -17.07 -0.28 1.68
CA PHE A 149 -17.51 0.03 3.05
C PHE A 149 -17.73 1.52 3.32
N GLY A 150 -17.75 2.34 2.28
CA GLY A 150 -17.94 3.79 2.42
C GLY A 150 -17.15 4.56 1.38
N ASN A 151 -16.75 5.79 1.74
CA ASN A 151 -15.80 6.59 0.98
C ASN A 151 -14.58 6.84 1.85
N ALA A 152 -13.42 6.99 1.21
CA ALA A 152 -12.18 7.27 1.91
C ALA A 152 -11.57 8.60 1.46
N VAL A 153 -10.86 9.23 2.39
CA VAL A 153 -9.94 10.32 2.09
C VAL A 153 -8.51 9.85 2.32
N ASN A 154 -7.58 10.34 1.51
CA ASN A 154 -6.18 9.98 1.60
C ASN A 154 -5.34 11.19 1.18
N TYR A 155 -4.53 11.72 2.08
CA TYR A 155 -3.71 12.89 1.81
C TYR A 155 -2.38 12.82 2.54
N GLY A 156 -1.42 13.60 2.07
CA GLY A 156 -0.08 13.49 2.60
C GLY A 156 0.91 14.44 1.96
N LEU A 157 2.15 14.24 2.34
CA LEU A 157 3.30 14.93 1.78
C LEU A 157 4.40 13.94 1.44
N GLU A 158 5.20 14.30 0.46
CA GLU A 158 6.31 13.52 -0.06
C GLU A 158 7.54 14.41 -0.17
N LEU A 159 8.68 13.87 0.22
CA LEU A 159 9.99 14.49 0.06
C LEU A 159 10.91 13.48 -0.61
N ASP A 160 11.65 13.91 -1.62
CA ASP A 160 12.73 13.14 -2.24
C ASP A 160 13.96 14.02 -2.37
N TYR A 161 15.11 13.48 -1.98
CA TYR A 161 16.38 14.20 -1.95
C TYR A 161 17.50 13.29 -2.44
N ILE A 162 18.27 13.77 -3.42
CA ILE A 162 19.51 13.16 -3.85
C ILE A 162 20.60 14.21 -3.85
N LYS A 163 21.74 13.87 -3.25
CA LYS A 163 22.92 14.72 -3.25
C LYS A 163 24.17 13.90 -3.48
N PHE A 164 25.00 14.33 -4.43
CA PHE A 164 26.34 13.80 -4.62
C PHE A 164 27.40 14.82 -4.21
N ILE A 165 28.42 14.32 -3.49
CA ILE A 165 29.65 15.02 -3.14
C ILE A 165 30.79 14.12 -3.59
N ASN A 166 31.40 14.45 -4.73
CA ASN A 166 32.39 13.62 -5.41
C ASN A 166 31.85 12.20 -5.66
N SER A 167 32.55 11.17 -5.19
CA SER A 167 32.14 9.77 -5.30
C SER A 167 31.04 9.36 -4.33
N PHE A 168 30.72 10.17 -3.32
CA PHE A 168 29.71 9.83 -2.32
C PHE A 168 28.35 10.42 -2.69
N GLY A 169 27.30 9.66 -2.47
CA GLY A 169 25.92 10.09 -2.68
C GLY A 169 25.03 9.74 -1.50
N ILE A 170 24.06 10.60 -1.21
CA ILE A 170 22.97 10.31 -0.29
C ILE A 170 21.68 10.37 -1.10
N LYS A 171 20.83 9.36 -0.94
CA LYS A 171 19.44 9.40 -1.38
C LYS A 171 18.53 9.24 -0.17
N ALA A 172 17.54 10.10 -0.05
CA ALA A 172 16.53 9.97 0.98
C ALA A 172 15.16 10.26 0.38
N ASN A 173 14.16 9.48 0.73
CA ASN A 173 12.77 9.84 0.48
C ASN A 173 11.93 9.56 1.72
N TYR A 174 10.86 10.33 1.86
CA TYR A 174 9.94 10.23 2.97
C TYR A 174 8.53 10.59 2.51
N THR A 175 7.58 9.75 2.88
CA THR A 175 6.16 9.96 2.64
C THR A 175 5.41 9.88 3.97
N TYR A 176 4.65 10.93 4.28
CA TYR A 176 3.60 10.87 5.27
C TYR A 176 2.26 10.70 4.56
N THR A 177 1.42 9.80 5.04
CA THR A 177 0.06 9.65 4.50
C THR A 177 -0.95 9.43 5.61
N HIS A 178 -1.93 10.33 5.67
CA HIS A 178 -3.13 10.13 6.44
C HIS A 178 -4.22 9.54 5.52
N SER A 179 -4.81 8.42 5.92
CA SER A 179 -6.02 7.90 5.29
C SER A 179 -7.10 7.67 6.32
N GLU A 180 -8.34 7.79 5.87
CA GLU A 180 -9.50 7.62 6.72
C GLU A 180 -10.64 6.99 5.92
N ILE A 181 -11.25 5.97 6.51
CA ILE A 181 -12.54 5.41 6.10
C ILE A 181 -13.33 5.05 7.36
N THR A 182 -14.63 5.33 7.34
CA THR A 182 -15.58 4.87 8.36
C THR A 182 -16.32 3.67 7.83
N THR A 183 -16.24 2.55 8.56
CA THR A 183 -16.87 1.29 8.16
C THR A 183 -17.75 0.74 9.29
N PRO A 184 -18.89 0.11 8.97
CA PRO A 184 -19.69 -0.59 9.96
C PRO A 184 -18.93 -1.80 10.50
N LYS A 185 -18.96 -1.98 11.82
CA LYS A 185 -18.35 -3.08 12.56
C LYS A 185 -19.36 -3.67 13.53
N ASP A 186 -19.09 -4.87 13.97
CA ASP A 186 -19.86 -5.56 15.00
C ASP A 186 -19.30 -5.25 16.39
N ALA A 187 -20.19 -4.85 17.31
CA ALA A 187 -19.92 -4.83 18.74
C ALA A 187 -20.80 -5.85 19.44
N ARG A 188 -20.25 -6.52 20.45
CA ARG A 188 -21.01 -7.42 21.33
C ARG A 188 -21.35 -6.65 22.60
N VAL A 189 -22.64 -6.53 22.89
CA VAL A 189 -23.18 -5.86 24.08
C VAL A 189 -24.06 -6.83 24.86
N ILE A 190 -24.22 -6.59 26.16
CA ILE A 190 -25.19 -7.30 26.97
C ILE A 190 -26.44 -6.41 27.06
N ASP A 191 -27.60 -6.95 26.70
CA ASP A 191 -28.86 -6.23 26.78
C ASP A 191 -29.32 -6.04 28.24
N ALA A 192 -30.41 -5.28 28.44
CA ALA A 192 -30.97 -5.04 29.76
C ALA A 192 -31.49 -6.32 30.45
N ALA A 193 -31.70 -7.40 29.71
CA ALA A 193 -32.12 -8.71 30.20
C ALA A 193 -30.93 -9.67 30.46
N GLY A 194 -29.70 -9.23 30.26
CA GLY A 194 -28.49 -10.03 30.47
C GLY A 194 -28.08 -10.91 29.29
N ASN A 195 -28.74 -10.79 28.13
CA ASN A 195 -28.42 -11.61 26.95
C ASN A 195 -27.37 -10.94 26.07
N PRO A 196 -26.43 -11.71 25.49
CA PRO A 196 -25.48 -11.18 24.53
C PRO A 196 -26.18 -10.86 23.20
N GLN A 197 -26.00 -9.63 22.74
CA GLN A 197 -26.52 -9.13 21.47
C GLN A 197 -25.38 -8.58 20.61
N LYS A 198 -25.47 -8.78 19.30
CA LYS A 198 -24.61 -8.13 18.30
C LYS A 198 -25.30 -6.85 17.83
N ILE A 199 -24.60 -5.73 17.91
CA ILE A 199 -25.03 -4.44 17.35
C ILE A 199 -24.02 -3.99 16.30
N SER A 200 -24.47 -3.17 15.35
CA SER A 200 -23.59 -2.53 14.38
C SER A 200 -23.17 -1.15 14.90
N VAL A 201 -21.88 -0.85 14.86
CA VAL A 201 -21.29 0.43 15.25
C VAL A 201 -20.34 0.90 14.16
N ASP A 202 -20.27 2.21 13.94
CA ASP A 202 -19.32 2.79 12.99
C ASP A 202 -17.93 2.94 13.63
N GLN A 203 -16.90 2.49 12.93
CA GLN A 203 -15.50 2.70 13.32
C GLN A 203 -14.74 3.40 12.20
N THR A 204 -14.11 4.51 12.54
CA THR A 204 -13.16 5.22 11.67
C THR A 204 -11.75 4.64 11.84
N ARG A 205 -11.09 4.34 10.71
CA ARG A 205 -9.75 3.73 10.69
C ARG A 205 -8.97 4.17 9.44
N PRO A 206 -7.63 3.99 9.40
CA PRO A 206 -6.89 4.08 8.15
C PRO A 206 -7.29 2.98 7.16
N LEU A 207 -7.00 3.23 5.88
CA LEU A 207 -7.15 2.22 4.84
C LEU A 207 -6.23 1.02 5.13
N PHE A 208 -6.72 -0.17 4.78
CA PHE A 208 -5.94 -1.40 4.88
C PHE A 208 -4.65 -1.29 4.03
N GLY A 209 -3.55 -1.85 4.56
CA GLY A 209 -2.26 -1.91 3.87
C GLY A 209 -1.45 -0.61 3.88
N GLN A 210 -2.01 0.47 4.43
CA GLN A 210 -1.42 1.78 4.34
C GLN A 210 -0.71 2.21 5.63
N SER A 211 0.61 2.35 5.56
CA SER A 211 1.42 2.92 6.64
C SER A 211 1.36 4.44 6.61
N ALA A 212 1.28 5.07 7.80
CA ALA A 212 1.27 6.52 7.89
C ALA A 212 2.63 7.16 7.57
N HIS A 213 3.72 6.44 7.83
CA HIS A 213 5.08 6.91 7.62
C HIS A 213 5.87 5.85 6.87
N ILE A 214 6.47 6.25 5.74
CA ILE A 214 7.43 5.44 4.98
C ILE A 214 8.65 6.32 4.72
N GLY A 215 9.84 5.81 5.00
CA GLY A 215 11.07 6.55 4.77
C GLY A 215 12.19 5.63 4.33
N ASN A 216 12.97 6.08 3.35
CA ASN A 216 14.10 5.32 2.82
C ASN A 216 15.32 6.22 2.79
N VAL A 217 16.47 5.71 3.22
CA VAL A 217 17.75 6.39 3.15
C VAL A 217 18.79 5.44 2.56
N SER A 218 19.59 5.92 1.62
CA SER A 218 20.70 5.19 1.02
C SER A 218 21.96 6.02 1.01
N LEU A 219 23.05 5.42 1.49
CA LEU A 219 24.41 5.92 1.31
C LEU A 219 25.01 5.19 0.10
N LEU A 220 25.58 5.98 -0.81
CA LEU A 220 26.16 5.51 -2.07
C LEU A 220 27.63 5.90 -2.12
N TYR A 221 28.45 5.00 -2.63
CA TYR A 221 29.79 5.30 -3.09
C TYR A 221 29.92 4.82 -4.53
N LYS A 222 30.28 5.71 -5.44
CA LYS A 222 30.44 5.44 -6.87
C LYS A 222 31.78 5.97 -7.34
N ASN A 223 32.67 5.08 -7.72
CA ASN A 223 33.97 5.41 -8.27
C ASN A 223 34.11 4.78 -9.66
N GLY A 224 33.76 5.56 -10.69
CA GLY A 224 33.83 5.11 -12.07
C GLY A 224 35.24 4.74 -12.55
N ALA A 225 36.27 5.45 -12.05
CA ALA A 225 37.67 5.19 -12.38
C ALA A 225 38.13 3.82 -11.86
N GLN A 226 37.74 3.48 -10.63
CA GLN A 226 37.98 2.16 -10.05
C GLN A 226 36.92 1.12 -10.44
N GLY A 227 35.85 1.53 -11.12
CA GLY A 227 34.69 0.69 -11.41
C GLY A 227 34.07 0.07 -10.15
N LEU A 228 34.02 0.81 -9.04
CA LEU A 228 33.50 0.33 -7.75
C LEU A 228 32.25 1.11 -7.37
N ASP A 229 31.14 0.39 -7.18
CA ASP A 229 29.88 0.92 -6.69
C ASP A 229 29.48 0.20 -5.40
N ILE A 230 29.19 0.94 -4.33
CA ILE A 230 28.77 0.42 -3.03
C ILE A 230 27.51 1.17 -2.59
N GLN A 231 26.56 0.45 -2.01
CA GLN A 231 25.34 1.02 -1.43
C GLN A 231 25.00 0.34 -0.11
N ILE A 232 24.62 1.15 0.87
CA ILE A 232 23.91 0.70 2.08
C ILE A 232 22.58 1.44 2.08
N ALA A 233 21.48 0.70 2.19
CA ALA A 233 20.12 1.24 2.15
C ALA A 233 19.33 0.79 3.38
N GLY A 234 18.63 1.71 4.03
CA GLY A 234 17.69 1.46 5.11
C GLY A 234 16.30 1.94 4.72
N SER A 235 15.29 1.14 5.03
CA SER A 235 13.88 1.39 4.72
C SER A 235 13.04 1.21 5.98
N TYR A 236 12.33 2.24 6.40
CA TYR A 236 11.36 2.21 7.49
C TYR A 236 9.94 2.16 6.94
N THR A 237 9.17 1.20 7.43
CA THR A 237 7.73 1.10 7.19
C THR A 237 7.01 1.20 8.53
N GLY A 238 6.16 2.22 8.68
CA GLY A 238 5.36 2.41 9.89
C GLY A 238 4.27 1.35 10.07
N PRO A 239 3.64 1.28 11.26
CA PRO A 239 2.57 0.34 11.51
C PRO A 239 1.37 0.59 10.57
N ARG A 240 0.67 -0.48 10.21
CA ARG A 240 -0.49 -0.45 9.30
C ARG A 240 -1.45 -1.58 9.60
N ILE A 241 -2.69 -1.45 9.15
CA ILE A 241 -3.65 -2.57 9.19
C ILE A 241 -3.24 -3.58 8.13
N ASN A 242 -3.08 -4.84 8.54
CA ASN A 242 -2.83 -5.99 7.68
C ASN A 242 -4.11 -6.80 7.42
N THR A 243 -5.08 -6.77 8.32
CA THR A 243 -6.37 -7.41 8.08
C THR A 243 -7.46 -6.68 8.81
N VAL A 244 -8.56 -6.41 8.12
CA VAL A 244 -9.72 -5.73 8.69
C VAL A 244 -10.66 -6.78 9.28
N SER A 245 -10.95 -6.63 10.57
CA SER A 245 -11.87 -7.51 11.30
C SER A 245 -13.32 -7.06 11.12
N GLN A 246 -14.28 -7.98 11.26
CA GLN A 246 -15.69 -7.58 11.41
C GLN A 246 -15.96 -6.91 12.76
N PHE A 247 -15.15 -7.18 13.78
CA PHE A 247 -15.38 -6.65 15.13
C PHE A 247 -14.69 -5.31 15.36
N VAL A 248 -15.34 -4.45 16.13
CA VAL A 248 -14.80 -3.14 16.54
C VAL A 248 -13.49 -3.32 17.32
N ASP A 249 -12.51 -2.44 17.06
CA ASP A 249 -11.17 -2.39 17.67
C ASP A 249 -10.33 -3.67 17.58
N ASN A 250 -10.71 -4.60 16.69
CA ASN A 250 -10.11 -5.93 16.60
C ASN A 250 -9.38 -6.18 15.28
N ASP A 251 -8.98 -5.12 14.57
CA ASP A 251 -8.19 -5.21 13.34
C ASP A 251 -6.79 -5.79 13.63
N LEU A 252 -6.23 -6.55 12.69
CA LEU A 252 -4.86 -7.06 12.77
C LEU A 252 -3.91 -6.01 12.18
N TRP A 253 -2.93 -5.60 12.98
CA TRP A 253 -1.91 -4.62 12.64
C TRP A 253 -0.58 -5.29 12.37
N GLN A 254 0.11 -4.84 11.32
CA GLN A 254 1.54 -5.08 11.16
C GLN A 254 2.32 -4.03 11.95
N LYS A 255 3.27 -4.48 12.76
CA LYS A 255 4.17 -3.60 13.52
C LYS A 255 5.12 -2.88 12.57
N GLY A 256 5.45 -1.63 12.88
CA GLY A 256 6.45 -0.89 12.13
C GLY A 256 7.83 -1.55 12.25
N PHE A 257 8.62 -1.51 11.18
CA PHE A 257 9.92 -2.17 11.12
C PHE A 257 10.91 -1.41 10.24
N VAL A 258 12.19 -1.68 10.46
CA VAL A 258 13.30 -1.18 9.63
C VAL A 258 13.95 -2.38 8.95
N GLN A 259 14.14 -2.29 7.64
CA GLN A 259 14.96 -3.23 6.89
C GLN A 259 16.21 -2.52 6.38
N MET A 260 17.36 -3.19 6.44
CA MET A 260 18.61 -2.66 5.91
C MET A 260 19.26 -3.66 4.95
N ASP A 261 19.70 -3.19 3.80
CA ASP A 261 20.34 -3.99 2.76
C ASP A 261 21.67 -3.34 2.35
N ALA A 262 22.65 -4.15 1.95
CA ALA A 262 23.90 -3.67 1.38
C ALA A 262 24.17 -4.32 0.03
N SER A 263 24.85 -3.59 -0.85
CA SER A 263 25.36 -4.13 -2.10
C SER A 263 26.68 -3.50 -2.48
N ALA A 264 27.52 -4.28 -3.15
CA ALA A 264 28.77 -3.82 -3.75
C ALA A 264 28.93 -4.47 -5.12
N GLU A 265 29.34 -3.69 -6.12
CA GLU A 265 29.70 -4.14 -7.45
C GLU A 265 31.08 -3.62 -7.81
N LYS A 266 31.95 -4.50 -8.29
CA LYS A 266 33.30 -4.18 -8.77
C LYS A 266 33.45 -4.66 -10.20
N ARG A 267 33.68 -3.72 -11.11
CA ARG A 267 34.11 -3.99 -12.48
C ARG A 267 35.58 -4.44 -12.46
N VAL A 268 35.82 -5.70 -12.78
CA VAL A 268 37.15 -6.33 -12.81
C VAL A 268 37.79 -6.17 -14.17
N ARG A 269 37.00 -6.27 -15.25
CA ARG A 269 37.41 -6.00 -16.63
C ARG A 269 36.31 -5.23 -17.35
N LYS A 270 36.58 -4.70 -18.55
CA LYS A 270 35.62 -3.87 -19.32
C LYS A 270 34.22 -4.50 -19.43
N ASN A 271 34.16 -5.83 -19.56
CA ASN A 271 32.92 -6.58 -19.74
C ASN A 271 32.53 -7.43 -18.52
N PHE A 272 33.35 -7.48 -17.46
CA PHE A 272 33.13 -8.35 -16.31
C PHE A 272 33.02 -7.55 -15.00
N SER A 273 31.93 -7.77 -14.28
CA SER A 273 31.73 -7.29 -12.91
C SER A 273 31.48 -8.45 -11.96
N VAL A 274 31.97 -8.34 -10.74
CA VAL A 274 31.55 -9.16 -9.59
C VAL A 274 30.66 -8.31 -8.71
N PHE A 275 29.58 -8.86 -8.19
CA PHE A 275 28.73 -8.18 -7.23
C PHE A 275 28.36 -9.07 -6.06
N ALA A 276 28.19 -8.45 -4.90
CA ALA A 276 27.65 -9.06 -3.71
C ALA A 276 26.47 -8.22 -3.20
N LYS A 277 25.43 -8.90 -2.70
CA LYS A 277 24.30 -8.27 -2.01
C LYS A 277 24.01 -9.02 -0.72
N VAL A 278 23.69 -8.26 0.31
CA VAL A 278 23.23 -8.79 1.60
C VAL A 278 21.89 -8.14 1.91
N GLY A 279 20.83 -8.95 1.96
CA GLY A 279 19.49 -8.51 2.29
C GLY A 279 19.18 -8.70 3.77
N ASN A 280 18.40 -7.78 4.34
CA ASN A 280 17.95 -7.80 5.72
C ASN A 280 19.08 -7.95 6.75
N LEU A 281 20.09 -7.09 6.66
CA LEU A 281 21.26 -7.04 7.56
C LEU A 281 20.87 -7.02 9.04
N LEU A 282 19.77 -6.36 9.39
CA LEU A 282 19.26 -6.27 10.77
C LEU A 282 18.54 -7.54 11.24
N ASN A 283 18.29 -8.51 10.35
CA ASN A 283 17.51 -9.71 10.63
C ASN A 283 16.15 -9.37 11.29
N THR A 284 15.49 -8.32 10.81
CA THR A 284 14.26 -7.81 11.42
C THR A 284 13.08 -8.69 10.99
N PRO A 285 12.31 -9.27 11.95
CA PRO A 285 11.12 -10.05 11.63
C PRO A 285 9.91 -9.16 11.33
N SER A 286 8.96 -9.67 10.55
CA SER A 286 7.63 -9.07 10.45
C SER A 286 6.78 -9.57 11.62
N LYS A 287 6.00 -8.68 12.24
CA LYS A 287 5.12 -9.03 13.37
C LYS A 287 3.71 -8.52 13.12
N LEU A 288 2.72 -9.39 13.36
CA LEU A 288 1.30 -9.06 13.36
C LEU A 288 0.76 -9.08 14.79
N PHE A 289 -0.07 -8.12 15.14
CA PHE A 289 -0.67 -7.99 16.47
C PHE A 289 -2.09 -7.42 16.39
N ILE A 290 -2.89 -7.64 17.43
CA ILE A 290 -4.14 -6.93 17.67
C ILE A 290 -3.88 -5.91 18.78
N LYS A 291 -4.49 -4.72 18.68
CA LYS A 291 -4.43 -3.71 19.74
C LYS A 291 -5.28 -4.16 20.93
N GLY A 292 -4.73 -4.09 22.13
CA GLY A 292 -5.32 -4.69 23.33
C GLY A 292 -4.45 -5.82 23.86
N SER A 293 -4.34 -5.92 25.18
CA SER A 293 -3.73 -7.07 25.87
C SER A 293 -4.81 -7.93 26.52
N ASN A 294 -4.61 -9.24 26.51
CA ASN A 294 -5.41 -10.17 27.30
C ASN A 294 -4.54 -10.71 28.45
N PRO A 295 -4.89 -10.47 29.73
CA PRO A 295 -4.13 -10.97 30.87
C PRO A 295 -3.93 -12.49 30.86
N SER A 296 -4.87 -13.25 30.29
CA SER A 296 -4.75 -14.71 30.14
C SER A 296 -3.59 -15.12 29.23
N ASN A 297 -3.13 -14.23 28.34
CA ASN A 297 -2.03 -14.49 27.42
C ASN A 297 -0.66 -14.15 28.03
N ALA A 298 -0.60 -13.61 29.26
CA ALA A 298 0.64 -13.11 29.86
C ALA A 298 1.72 -14.20 30.07
N THR A 299 1.32 -15.46 30.13
CA THR A 299 2.21 -16.62 30.32
C THR A 299 2.72 -17.21 28.99
N ILE A 300 2.21 -16.74 27.85
CA ILE A 300 2.61 -17.21 26.52
C ILE A 300 3.87 -16.46 26.09
N GLU A 301 4.86 -17.19 25.58
CA GLU A 301 6.12 -16.61 25.12
C GLU A 301 5.89 -15.52 24.06
N GLY A 302 6.53 -14.37 24.22
CA GLY A 302 6.43 -13.23 23.30
C GLY A 302 5.21 -12.33 23.50
N GLN A 303 4.28 -12.70 24.39
CA GLN A 303 3.17 -11.84 24.82
C GLN A 303 3.56 -10.99 26.02
N SER A 304 2.93 -9.82 26.16
CA SER A 304 3.05 -8.97 27.33
C SER A 304 1.68 -8.44 27.74
N ALA A 305 1.37 -8.54 29.03
CA ALA A 305 0.14 -7.97 29.59
C ALA A 305 0.12 -6.43 29.57
N THR A 306 1.29 -5.79 29.48
CA THR A 306 1.44 -4.34 29.69
C THR A 306 1.55 -3.54 28.39
N ASN A 307 1.81 -4.19 27.25
CA ASN A 307 2.15 -3.49 26.02
C ASN A 307 0.94 -3.09 25.16
N ASN A 308 -0.29 -3.33 25.65
CA ASN A 308 -1.53 -3.08 24.91
C ASN A 308 -1.53 -3.67 23.48
N GLU A 309 -0.83 -4.78 23.31
CA GLU A 309 -0.66 -5.51 22.05
C GLU A 309 -0.77 -7.01 22.34
N THR A 310 -1.54 -7.72 21.53
CA THR A 310 -1.58 -9.19 21.52
C THR A 310 -0.93 -9.69 20.25
N LEU A 311 0.22 -10.35 20.36
CA LEU A 311 0.96 -10.91 19.23
C LEU A 311 0.14 -12.02 18.56
N ILE A 312 0.03 -11.97 17.23
CA ILE A 312 -0.66 -12.99 16.42
C ILE A 312 0.34 -13.84 15.64
N ARG A 313 1.34 -13.22 15.01
CA ARG A 313 2.31 -13.90 14.16
C ARG A 313 3.66 -13.20 14.16
N SER A 314 4.74 -13.97 14.08
CA SER A 314 6.09 -13.46 13.79
C SER A 314 6.71 -14.25 12.64
N ASP A 315 7.05 -13.55 11.55
CA ASP A 315 7.64 -14.14 10.35
C ASP A 315 9.12 -13.76 10.26
N TYR A 316 9.99 -14.77 10.19
CA TYR A 316 11.45 -14.60 10.21
C TYR A 316 12.07 -14.88 8.84
N TYR A 317 12.33 -13.81 8.08
CA TYR A 317 12.93 -13.90 6.74
C TYR A 317 14.45 -14.14 6.73
N LYS A 318 15.11 -13.95 7.89
CA LYS A 318 16.57 -14.06 8.07
C LYS A 318 17.36 -13.12 7.14
N GLN A 319 18.68 -13.20 7.22
CA GLN A 319 19.60 -12.52 6.31
C GLN A 319 19.73 -13.34 5.02
N SER A 320 19.80 -12.67 3.87
CA SER A 320 20.04 -13.32 2.57
C SER A 320 21.35 -12.82 1.97
N TYR A 321 22.06 -13.71 1.26
CA TYR A 321 23.36 -13.40 0.65
C TYR A 321 23.32 -13.81 -0.82
N LEU A 322 23.74 -12.91 -1.70
CA LEU A 322 23.82 -13.16 -3.13
C LEU A 322 25.19 -12.72 -3.64
N LEU A 323 25.94 -13.65 -4.23
CA LEU A 323 27.18 -13.39 -4.94
C LEU A 323 26.98 -13.71 -6.42
N GLY A 324 27.43 -12.85 -7.31
CA GLY A 324 27.25 -13.06 -8.74
C GLY A 324 28.32 -12.42 -9.62
N LEU A 325 28.41 -12.94 -10.83
CA LEU A 325 29.23 -12.45 -11.93
C LEU A 325 28.31 -11.90 -13.00
N ARG A 326 28.65 -10.73 -13.55
CA ARG A 326 27.95 -10.12 -14.68
C ARG A 326 28.92 -9.99 -15.85
N TYR A 327 28.51 -10.53 -17.00
CA TYR A 327 29.19 -10.32 -18.27
C TYR A 327 28.31 -9.45 -19.18
N LYS A 328 28.86 -8.36 -19.69
CA LYS A 328 28.20 -7.50 -20.69
C LYS A 328 28.76 -7.84 -22.06
N MET A 329 27.92 -8.41 -22.93
CA MET A 329 28.23 -8.66 -24.34
C MET A 329 28.45 -7.35 -25.09
#